data_AF-A0A496VNL7-F1
#
_entry.id   AF-A0A496VNL7-F1
#
_cell.length_a   1.000
_cell.length_b   1.000
_cell.length_c   1.000
_cell.angle_alpha   90.00
_cell.angle_beta   90.00
_cell.angle_gamma   90.00
#
_symmetry.space_group_name_H-M   'P 1'
#
loop_
_entity.id
_entity.type
_entity.pdbx_description
1 polymer ?
#
loop_
_entity_poly.entity_id
_entity_poly.type
_entity_poly.pdbx_seq_one_letter_code
_entity_poly.pdbx_strand_id
1 'polypeptide(L)'
;MNKKALMGAALLASAPTVKAAGTGGGSTEGSKSQRGINHLTLEEAPLENITVCVPGKSMAGLTGDFQYLPDRVAVVINPFETNFVKLTFVVSHMTSMSYERILLLAYSQDLSPSPQIPTPKSINKLGLNLTNAEIVGTYNVSSFGMDAQESTRIGAGNPAPRVKWEFDINLDTTEIPTMMNSGTDTIYMQAALLRKSDFEASKYDGMILSEVDTIQFVPNECPDTMVVEEGKPPVRVTEICADKEGRFGGCSSGTGK
;
A
#
# COMPACT_ATOMS: atom_id res chain seq x y z
N MET A 1 19.16 17.98 -12.27
CA MET A 1 19.38 16.52 -12.37
C MET A 1 19.61 15.96 -10.96
N ASN A 2 18.58 15.37 -10.37
CA ASN A 2 18.53 14.93 -8.98
C ASN A 2 19.26 13.59 -8.77
N LYS A 3 20.36 13.61 -8.01
CA LYS A 3 21.17 12.42 -7.67
C LYS A 3 20.44 11.36 -6.82
N LYS A 4 19.25 11.67 -6.29
CA LYS A 4 18.46 10.74 -5.46
C LYS A 4 17.67 9.71 -6.29
N ALA A 5 17.23 10.06 -7.50
CA ALA A 5 16.45 9.19 -8.37
C ALA A 5 17.27 8.00 -8.94
N LEU A 6 18.58 8.21 -9.17
CA LEU A 6 19.43 7.18 -9.77
C LEU A 6 19.84 6.05 -8.82
N MET A 7 19.85 6.27 -7.50
CA MET A 7 20.30 5.22 -6.58
C MET A 7 19.23 4.12 -6.38
N GLY A 8 17.94 4.46 -6.47
CA GLY A 8 16.84 3.48 -6.32
C GLY A 8 16.75 2.48 -7.47
N ALA A 9 16.80 2.96 -8.71
CA ALA A 9 16.77 2.10 -9.90
C ALA A 9 18.06 1.25 -10.04
N ALA A 10 19.22 1.80 -9.70
CA ALA A 10 20.49 1.07 -9.77
C ALA A 10 20.61 -0.06 -8.74
N LEU A 11 20.01 0.10 -7.55
CA LEU A 11 20.02 -0.93 -6.50
C LEU A 11 19.14 -2.14 -6.83
N LEU A 12 18.04 -1.93 -7.56
CA LEU A 12 17.12 -3.01 -7.96
C LEU A 12 17.54 -3.70 -9.26
N ALA A 13 18.27 -3.01 -10.15
CA ALA A 13 18.74 -3.55 -11.43
C ALA A 13 20.00 -4.42 -11.32
N SER A 14 20.71 -4.43 -10.19
CA SER A 14 21.96 -5.18 -10.00
C SER A 14 21.80 -6.56 -9.34
N ALA A 15 20.57 -7.05 -9.16
CA ALA A 15 20.35 -8.36 -8.53
C ALA A 15 20.81 -9.49 -9.49
N PRO A 16 21.77 -10.35 -9.10
CA PRO A 16 22.19 -11.46 -9.93
C PRO A 16 21.06 -12.49 -10.03
N THR A 17 20.78 -12.95 -11.26
CA THR A 17 19.87 -14.06 -11.56
C THR A 17 20.48 -15.39 -11.10
N VAL A 18 20.50 -15.64 -9.79
CA VAL A 18 20.97 -16.93 -9.25
C VAL A 18 19.77 -17.88 -9.14
N LYS A 19 19.72 -18.89 -10.03
CA LYS A 19 18.88 -20.08 -9.85
C LYS A 19 19.28 -20.77 -8.54
N ALA A 20 18.48 -20.61 -7.49
CA ALA A 20 18.65 -21.37 -6.26
C ALA A 20 18.08 -22.79 -6.44
N ALA A 21 18.96 -23.79 -6.36
CA ALA A 21 18.59 -25.18 -6.23
C ALA A 21 17.92 -25.41 -4.87
N GLY A 22 16.77 -26.07 -4.88
CA GLY A 22 15.98 -26.35 -3.68
C GLY A 22 16.64 -27.39 -2.78
N THR A 23 16.74 -27.08 -1.49
CA THR A 23 16.87 -28.07 -0.42
C THR A 23 15.96 -27.66 0.73
N GLY A 24 15.05 -28.56 1.08
CA GLY A 24 13.97 -28.36 2.04
C GLY A 24 14.44 -28.13 3.47
N GLY A 25 13.72 -27.24 4.15
CA GLY A 25 13.62 -27.14 5.60
C GLY A 25 12.16 -26.83 5.92
N GLY A 26 11.45 -27.82 6.47
CA GLY A 26 10.05 -27.69 6.84
C GLY A 26 9.88 -26.67 7.96
N SER A 27 9.36 -25.50 7.61
CA SER A 27 8.58 -24.65 8.49
C SER A 27 7.16 -24.69 7.96
N THR A 28 6.17 -24.72 8.84
CA THR A 28 4.73 -24.75 8.55
C THR A 28 4.22 -23.43 7.93
N GLU A 29 4.95 -22.87 6.97
CA GLU A 29 4.59 -21.69 6.19
C GLU A 29 3.97 -22.15 4.87
N GLY A 30 2.65 -21.96 4.73
CA GLY A 30 2.02 -21.98 3.40
C GLY A 30 0.96 -23.04 3.15
N SER A 31 -0.15 -23.00 3.89
CA SER A 31 -1.35 -23.73 3.45
C SER A 31 -2.64 -22.90 3.36
N LYS A 32 -2.66 -21.61 3.76
CA LYS A 32 -3.77 -20.66 3.52
C LYS A 32 -3.22 -19.24 3.41
N SER A 33 -3.97 -18.30 2.83
CA SER A 33 -3.58 -16.88 2.82
C SER A 33 -3.40 -16.35 4.24
N GLN A 34 -2.18 -15.92 4.58
CA GLN A 34 -1.79 -15.42 5.89
C GLN A 34 -1.37 -13.95 5.75
N ARG A 35 -2.34 -13.06 5.93
CA ARG A 35 -2.09 -11.61 5.89
C ARG A 35 -0.98 -11.22 6.87
N GLY A 36 -0.01 -10.45 6.40
CA GLY A 36 1.20 -10.03 7.13
C GLY A 36 2.39 -10.98 7.09
N ILE A 37 2.17 -12.24 6.69
CA ILE A 37 3.20 -13.28 6.64
C ILE A 37 3.58 -13.59 5.19
N ASN A 38 2.59 -13.76 4.31
CA ASN A 38 2.81 -14.02 2.88
C ASN A 38 1.98 -13.14 1.95
N HIS A 39 1.22 -12.18 2.50
CA HIS A 39 0.39 -11.25 1.74
C HIS A 39 0.23 -9.93 2.51
N LEU A 40 0.41 -8.81 1.82
CA LEU A 40 0.05 -7.47 2.31
C LEU A 40 -1.23 -7.02 1.61
N THR A 41 -1.89 -6.02 2.17
CA THR A 41 -2.95 -5.29 1.48
C THR A 41 -2.50 -3.83 1.34
N LEU A 42 -2.68 -3.26 0.16
CA LEU A 42 -2.49 -1.85 -0.14
C LEU A 42 -3.89 -1.25 -0.39
N GLU A 43 -4.17 -0.12 0.23
CA GLU A 43 -5.47 0.54 0.12
C GLU A 43 -5.21 2.03 -0.11
N GLU A 44 -5.85 2.64 -1.09
CA GLU A 44 -5.86 4.10 -1.23
C GLU A 44 -7.01 4.74 -0.44
N ALA A 45 -6.78 5.96 0.03
CA ALA A 45 -7.82 6.81 0.59
C ALA A 45 -7.70 8.23 0.02
N PRO A 46 -8.82 8.82 -0.46
CA PRO A 46 -8.82 10.21 -0.91
C PRO A 46 -8.65 11.13 0.31
N LEU A 47 -7.89 12.21 0.13
CA LEU A 47 -7.75 13.29 1.12
C LEU A 47 -8.42 14.58 0.63
N GLU A 48 -8.17 15.70 1.31
CA GLU A 48 -8.69 17.00 0.93
C GLU A 48 -8.23 17.40 -0.48
N ASN A 49 -9.15 18.00 -1.26
CA ASN A 49 -8.90 18.56 -2.60
C ASN A 49 -8.51 17.56 -3.70
N ILE A 50 -8.93 16.29 -3.58
CA ILE A 50 -8.80 15.30 -4.66
C ILE A 50 -10.16 14.72 -5.02
N THR A 51 -10.43 14.64 -6.32
CA THR A 51 -11.57 13.88 -6.82
C THR A 51 -11.05 12.52 -7.29
N VAL A 52 -11.52 11.46 -6.65
CA VAL A 52 -11.20 10.08 -7.02
C VAL A 52 -12.43 9.46 -7.68
N CYS A 53 -12.21 8.83 -8.83
CA CYS A 53 -13.19 8.10 -9.59
C CYS A 53 -12.92 6.61 -9.45
N VAL A 54 -13.97 5.83 -9.24
CA VAL A 54 -13.91 4.38 -9.13
C VAL A 54 -14.77 3.72 -10.21
N PRO A 55 -14.45 2.49 -10.64
CA PRO A 55 -15.32 1.75 -11.55
C PRO A 55 -16.75 1.66 -11.01
N GLY A 56 -17.76 1.90 -11.87
CA GLY A 56 -19.16 1.83 -11.46
C GLY A 56 -19.54 0.45 -10.91
N LYS A 57 -20.48 0.42 -9.94
CA LYS A 57 -20.91 -0.81 -9.22
C LYS A 57 -21.26 -1.99 -10.15
N SER A 58 -21.78 -1.72 -11.35
CA SER A 58 -22.12 -2.73 -12.37
C SER A 58 -20.90 -3.35 -13.08
N MET A 59 -19.77 -2.64 -13.14
CA MET A 59 -18.52 -3.14 -13.73
C MET A 59 -17.59 -3.75 -12.68
N ALA A 60 -17.72 -3.33 -11.43
CA ALA A 60 -16.81 -3.71 -10.35
C ALA A 60 -17.23 -5.00 -9.62
N GLY A 61 -18.45 -5.52 -9.86
CA GLY A 61 -18.93 -6.76 -9.22
C GLY A 61 -19.12 -6.64 -7.70
N LEU A 62 -19.25 -5.41 -7.19
CA LEU A 62 -19.15 -5.11 -5.76
C LEU A 62 -20.54 -4.78 -5.18
N THR A 63 -21.01 -5.64 -4.30
CA THR A 63 -22.33 -5.59 -3.64
C THR A 63 -22.30 -4.95 -2.25
N GLY A 64 -21.37 -4.02 -1.98
CA GLY A 64 -21.22 -3.39 -0.66
C GLY A 64 -20.89 -1.91 -0.74
N ASP A 65 -21.22 -1.18 0.32
CA ASP A 65 -20.71 0.17 0.53
C ASP A 65 -19.21 0.06 0.82
N PHE A 66 -18.40 0.63 -0.07
CA PHE A 66 -16.95 0.54 0.01
C PHE A 66 -16.43 1.29 1.23
N GLN A 67 -15.72 0.58 2.09
CA GLN A 67 -14.88 1.17 3.12
C GLN A 67 -13.44 1.40 2.62
N TYR A 68 -13.10 0.85 1.45
CA TYR A 68 -11.78 0.92 0.81
C TYR A 68 -11.95 1.05 -0.71
N LEU A 69 -11.08 1.83 -1.35
CA LEU A 69 -11.06 2.00 -2.81
C LEU A 69 -10.74 0.68 -3.52
N PRO A 70 -11.26 0.43 -4.73
CA PRO A 70 -10.85 -0.71 -5.54
C PRO A 70 -9.42 -0.53 -6.06
N ASP A 71 -8.73 -1.63 -6.40
CA ASP A 71 -7.37 -1.68 -6.98
C ASP A 71 -7.21 -0.91 -8.31
N ARG A 72 -8.27 -0.27 -8.82
CA ARG A 72 -8.22 0.62 -9.98
C ARG A 72 -9.00 1.87 -9.69
N VAL A 73 -8.32 3.01 -9.72
CA VAL A 73 -8.91 4.33 -9.53
C VAL A 73 -8.43 5.30 -10.61
N ALA A 74 -9.23 6.35 -10.86
CA ALA A 74 -8.76 7.52 -11.57
C ALA A 74 -8.72 8.73 -10.62
N VAL A 75 -7.65 9.50 -10.68
CA VAL A 75 -7.46 10.72 -9.92
C VAL A 75 -7.63 11.89 -10.87
N VAL A 76 -8.63 12.73 -10.61
CA VAL A 76 -8.86 13.95 -11.39
C VAL A 76 -7.86 15.01 -10.96
N ILE A 77 -7.13 15.53 -11.93
CA ILE A 77 -6.17 16.62 -11.76
C ILE A 77 -6.62 17.78 -12.62
N ASN A 78 -6.79 18.95 -12.02
CA ASN A 78 -6.95 20.19 -12.77
C ASN A 78 -5.55 20.69 -13.18
N PRO A 79 -5.20 20.69 -14.48
CA PRO A 79 -3.85 21.05 -14.93
C PRO A 79 -3.53 22.53 -14.75
N PHE A 80 -4.52 23.37 -14.41
CA PHE A 80 -4.36 24.81 -14.18
C PHE A 80 -4.34 25.18 -12.69
N GLU A 81 -4.63 24.24 -11.80
CA GLU A 81 -4.55 24.46 -10.35
C GLU A 81 -3.19 24.04 -9.80
N THR A 82 -2.61 24.91 -8.97
CA THR A 82 -1.33 24.65 -8.29
C THR A 82 -1.52 24.07 -6.89
N ASN A 83 -2.74 23.64 -6.54
CA ASN A 83 -3.01 23.04 -5.24
C ASN A 83 -2.25 21.71 -5.11
N PHE A 84 -1.72 21.43 -3.91
CA PHE A 84 -1.09 20.15 -3.64
C PHE A 84 -2.16 19.07 -3.63
N VAL A 85 -2.07 18.11 -4.55
CA VAL A 85 -2.91 16.93 -4.54
C VAL A 85 -2.23 15.88 -3.67
N LYS A 86 -2.97 15.34 -2.70
CA LYS A 86 -2.44 14.38 -1.75
C LYS A 86 -3.25 13.09 -1.81
N LEU A 87 -2.55 11.97 -1.88
CA LEU A 87 -3.14 10.64 -1.82
C LEU A 87 -2.57 9.89 -0.61
N THR A 88 -3.45 9.32 0.23
CA THR A 88 -3.02 8.45 1.32
C THR A 88 -3.04 7.01 0.84
N PHE A 89 -2.00 6.29 1.21
CA PHE A 89 -1.91 4.85 1.02
C PHE A 89 -1.79 4.17 2.38
N VAL A 90 -2.49 3.05 2.53
CA VAL A 90 -2.55 2.28 3.75
C VAL A 90 -2.06 0.87 3.47
N VAL A 91 -0.92 0.51 4.06
CA VAL A 91 -0.44 -0.88 4.03
C VAL A 91 -0.92 -1.58 5.29
N SER A 92 -1.81 -2.54 5.09
CA SER A 92 -2.51 -3.23 6.16
C SER A 92 -1.94 -4.63 6.44
N HIS A 93 -2.31 -5.15 7.61
CA HIS A 93 -2.10 -6.52 8.06
C HIS A 93 -0.65 -6.94 8.34
N MET A 94 0.31 -6.04 8.49
CA MET A 94 1.68 -6.42 8.85
C MET A 94 1.72 -7.05 10.24
N THR A 95 2.08 -8.33 10.33
CA THR A 95 2.19 -9.04 11.61
C THR A 95 3.49 -8.68 12.31
N SER A 96 3.49 -8.64 13.64
CA SER A 96 4.70 -8.57 14.47
C SER A 96 5.75 -9.60 14.08
N MET A 97 7.01 -9.18 14.08
CA MET A 97 8.18 -10.05 13.90
C MET A 97 9.28 -9.65 14.89
N SER A 98 10.15 -10.59 15.23
CA SER A 98 11.30 -10.39 16.13
C SER A 98 12.48 -9.66 15.47
N TYR A 99 12.35 -9.28 14.20
CA TYR A 99 13.39 -8.62 13.41
C TYR A 99 12.85 -7.37 12.72
N GLU A 100 13.75 -6.44 12.43
CA GLU A 100 13.43 -5.23 11.67
C GLU A 100 13.13 -5.54 10.21
N ARG A 101 12.20 -4.77 9.65
CA ARG A 101 11.79 -4.86 8.25
C ARG A 101 11.83 -3.49 7.59
N ILE A 102 11.90 -3.49 6.27
CA ILE A 102 11.71 -2.32 5.43
C ILE A 102 10.39 -2.50 4.70
N LEU A 103 9.55 -1.48 4.75
CA LEU A 103 8.39 -1.34 3.87
C LEU A 103 8.77 -0.38 2.74
N LEU A 104 8.61 -0.85 1.51
CA LEU A 104 8.79 -0.08 0.29
C LEU A 104 7.41 0.17 -0.31
N LEU A 105 7.19 1.39 -0.79
CA LEU A 105 6.15 1.68 -1.75
C LEU A 105 6.84 2.06 -3.05
N ALA A 106 6.52 1.36 -4.13
CA ALA A 106 7.06 1.61 -5.45
C ALA A 106 5.94 1.76 -6.47
N TYR A 107 6.24 2.47 -7.56
CA TYR A 107 5.38 2.54 -8.72
C TYR A 107 6.16 2.26 -10.00
N SER A 108 5.44 1.92 -11.08
CA SER A 108 5.95 1.85 -12.45
C SER A 108 4.89 2.37 -13.41
N GLN A 109 5.29 2.91 -14.55
CA GLN A 109 4.36 3.31 -15.63
C GLN A 109 3.81 2.10 -16.42
N ASP A 110 4.45 0.93 -16.27
CA ASP A 110 4.07 -0.30 -16.94
C ASP A 110 4.25 -1.54 -16.06
N LEU A 111 3.46 -2.56 -16.36
CA LEU A 111 3.55 -3.87 -15.73
C LEU A 111 4.57 -4.75 -16.45
N SER A 112 5.24 -5.60 -15.70
CA SER A 112 6.08 -6.63 -16.26
C SER A 112 5.23 -7.79 -16.78
N PRO A 113 5.51 -8.34 -17.98
CA PRO A 113 4.80 -9.53 -18.49
C PRO A 113 5.08 -10.79 -17.66
N SER A 114 6.14 -10.78 -16.85
CA SER A 114 6.50 -11.85 -15.94
C SER A 114 7.26 -11.30 -14.74
N PRO A 115 7.13 -11.89 -13.53
CA PRO A 115 7.84 -11.39 -12.36
C PRO A 115 9.36 -11.39 -12.57
N GLN A 116 9.99 -10.21 -12.51
CA GLN A 116 11.43 -10.03 -12.73
C GLN A 116 12.27 -10.48 -11.53
N ILE A 117 11.69 -10.48 -10.32
CA ILE A 117 12.30 -11.03 -9.09
C ILE A 117 11.38 -12.16 -8.57
N PRO A 118 11.91 -13.39 -8.39
CA PRO A 118 11.15 -14.46 -7.78
C PRO A 118 10.83 -14.17 -6.31
N THR A 119 9.55 -14.12 -5.95
CA THR A 119 9.08 -13.99 -4.56
C THR A 119 8.34 -15.26 -4.14
N PRO A 120 9.05 -16.38 -3.85
CA PRO A 120 8.42 -17.67 -3.56
C PRO A 120 7.59 -17.65 -2.27
N LYS A 121 7.91 -16.76 -1.33
CA LYS A 121 7.22 -16.64 -0.04
C LYS A 121 6.01 -15.72 -0.07
N SER A 122 5.80 -14.99 -1.17
CA SER A 122 4.63 -14.13 -1.33
C SER A 122 3.57 -14.76 -2.22
N ILE A 123 2.32 -14.58 -1.82
CA ILE A 123 1.15 -14.93 -2.62
C ILE A 123 1.10 -14.07 -3.88
N ASN A 124 1.24 -12.76 -3.70
CA ASN A 124 1.32 -11.81 -4.81
C ASN A 124 2.73 -11.84 -5.42
N LYS A 125 2.80 -11.64 -6.73
CA LYS A 125 4.06 -11.58 -7.47
C LYS A 125 4.40 -10.13 -7.78
N LEU A 126 5.69 -9.87 -7.98
CA LEU A 126 6.16 -8.56 -8.39
C LEU A 126 5.60 -8.26 -9.78
N GLY A 127 4.68 -7.31 -9.85
CA GLY A 127 3.99 -6.96 -11.09
C GLY A 127 4.61 -5.75 -11.81
N LEU A 128 5.35 -4.91 -11.08
CA LEU A 128 5.96 -3.70 -11.63
C LEU A 128 7.10 -4.03 -12.61
N ASN A 129 7.23 -3.29 -13.70
CA ASN A 129 8.42 -3.33 -14.53
C ASN A 129 9.57 -2.55 -13.88
N LEU A 130 10.57 -3.27 -13.36
CA LEU A 130 11.73 -2.70 -12.67
C LEU A 130 12.60 -1.78 -13.52
N THR A 131 12.47 -1.81 -14.85
CA THR A 131 13.18 -0.88 -15.74
C THR A 131 12.70 0.56 -15.54
N ASN A 132 11.40 0.72 -15.29
CA ASN A 132 10.72 2.02 -15.16
C ASN A 132 10.16 2.22 -13.74
N ALA A 133 10.55 1.36 -12.80
CA ALA A 133 10.05 1.42 -11.44
C ALA A 133 10.81 2.46 -10.61
N GLU A 134 10.07 3.20 -9.80
CA GLU A 134 10.60 4.17 -8.85
C GLU A 134 10.06 3.89 -7.46
N ILE A 135 10.91 4.08 -6.44
CA ILE A 135 10.53 3.96 -5.04
C ILE A 135 9.97 5.31 -4.58
N VAL A 136 8.69 5.33 -4.24
CA VAL A 136 8.02 6.52 -3.68
C VAL A 136 8.39 6.71 -2.21
N GLY A 137 8.48 5.60 -1.47
CA GLY A 137 8.73 5.64 -0.03
C GLY A 137 9.52 4.43 0.47
N THR A 138 10.36 4.66 1.47
CA THR A 138 11.08 3.62 2.21
C THR A 138 10.91 3.87 3.70
N TYR A 139 10.35 2.90 4.40
CA TYR A 139 9.94 3.05 5.80
C TYR A 139 10.54 1.93 6.65
N ASN A 140 11.20 2.31 7.74
CA ASN A 140 11.72 1.37 8.72
C ASN A 140 10.59 0.85 9.61
N VAL A 141 10.32 -0.44 9.56
CA VAL A 141 9.35 -1.12 10.42
C VAL A 141 10.13 -1.85 11.52
N SER A 142 10.19 -1.23 12.69
CA SER A 142 10.83 -1.81 13.88
C SER A 142 10.18 -3.14 14.26
N SER A 143 10.95 -4.01 14.93
CA SER A 143 10.34 -5.18 15.59
C SER A 143 9.35 -4.70 16.67
N PHE A 144 8.17 -5.29 16.70
CA PHE A 144 7.15 -5.04 17.71
C PHE A 144 6.46 -6.36 18.04
N GLY A 145 5.85 -6.46 19.21
CA GLY A 145 5.15 -7.65 19.69
C GLY A 145 4.42 -7.33 20.99
N MET A 146 3.52 -8.21 21.40
CA MET A 146 2.85 -8.12 22.70
C MET A 146 3.34 -9.25 23.60
N ASP A 147 3.25 -9.05 24.92
CA ASP A 147 3.49 -10.12 25.86
C ASP A 147 2.50 -11.26 25.66
N ALA A 148 2.92 -12.48 26.03
CA ALA A 148 2.05 -13.64 26.02
C ALA A 148 0.82 -13.38 26.90
N GLN A 149 -0.37 -13.59 26.34
CA GLN A 149 -1.62 -13.38 27.06
C GLN A 149 -1.98 -14.65 27.85
N GLU A 150 -2.52 -14.50 29.06
CA GLU A 150 -2.97 -15.64 29.85
C GLU A 150 -4.09 -16.40 29.12
N SER A 151 -4.11 -17.73 29.29
CA SER A 151 -5.17 -18.56 28.73
C SER A 151 -6.46 -18.36 29.53
N THR A 152 -7.51 -17.93 28.85
CA THR A 152 -8.85 -17.86 29.41
C THR A 152 -9.67 -19.10 29.03
N ARG A 153 -10.90 -19.20 29.55
CA ARG A 153 -11.86 -20.26 29.18
C ARG A 153 -12.20 -20.32 27.68
N ILE A 154 -11.96 -19.24 26.92
CA ILE A 154 -12.20 -19.17 25.47
C ILE A 154 -10.88 -19.21 24.66
N GLY A 155 -9.74 -19.39 25.32
CA GLY A 155 -8.41 -19.42 24.71
C GLY A 155 -7.49 -18.31 25.20
N ALA A 156 -6.26 -18.32 24.68
CA ALA A 156 -5.26 -17.28 24.89
C ALA A 156 -5.26 -16.29 23.70
N GLY A 157 -5.04 -15.02 23.97
CA GLY A 157 -4.83 -14.02 22.91
C GLY A 157 -3.57 -14.33 22.12
N ASN A 158 -3.62 -14.17 20.79
CA ASN A 158 -2.43 -14.27 19.95
C ASN A 158 -1.55 -13.04 20.19
N PRO A 159 -0.31 -13.18 20.71
CA PRO A 159 0.59 -12.07 21.00
C PRO A 159 1.21 -11.45 19.73
N ALA A 160 0.71 -11.81 18.54
CA ALA A 160 1.14 -11.27 17.27
C ALA A 160 0.21 -10.15 16.77
N PRO A 161 0.40 -8.88 17.21
CA PRO A 161 -0.41 -7.77 16.73
C PRO A 161 -0.23 -7.57 15.22
N ARG A 162 -1.28 -7.01 14.61
CA ARG A 162 -1.27 -6.55 13.23
C ARG A 162 -1.30 -5.03 13.22
N VAL A 163 -0.44 -4.42 12.44
CA VAL A 163 -0.37 -2.97 12.30
C VAL A 163 -0.78 -2.54 10.89
N LYS A 164 -1.31 -1.32 10.81
CA LYS A 164 -1.51 -0.58 9.57
C LYS A 164 -0.52 0.58 9.53
N TRP A 165 0.02 0.86 8.36
CA TRP A 165 0.87 2.04 8.13
C TRP A 165 0.20 2.90 7.09
N GLU A 166 -0.03 4.15 7.44
CA GLU A 166 -0.62 5.14 6.54
C GLU A 166 0.48 6.13 6.14
N PHE A 167 0.56 6.44 4.86
CA PHE A 167 1.52 7.41 4.34
C PHE A 167 0.86 8.29 3.30
N ASP A 168 1.12 9.60 3.45
CA ASP A 168 0.64 10.63 2.55
C ASP A 168 1.68 10.89 1.46
N ILE A 169 1.24 10.85 0.21
CA ILE A 169 2.06 11.15 -0.96
C ILE A 169 1.53 12.44 -1.57
N ASN A 170 2.42 13.42 -1.68
CA ASN A 170 2.14 14.63 -2.43
C ASN A 170 2.43 14.34 -3.89
N LEU A 171 1.38 14.39 -4.71
CA LEU A 171 1.47 14.24 -6.14
C LEU A 171 2.10 15.51 -6.75
N ASP A 172 3.08 15.32 -7.63
CA ASP A 172 3.76 16.43 -8.30
C ASP A 172 2.87 16.99 -9.42
N THR A 173 2.20 18.10 -9.13
CA THR A 173 1.30 18.77 -10.09
C THR A 173 2.02 19.45 -11.24
N THR A 174 3.36 19.43 -11.29
CA THR A 174 4.14 19.87 -12.45
C THR A 174 4.47 18.73 -13.41
N GLU A 175 4.66 17.51 -12.89
CA GLU A 175 4.98 16.32 -13.69
C GLU A 175 3.72 15.62 -14.22
N ILE A 176 2.66 15.54 -13.41
CA ILE A 176 1.44 14.81 -13.78
C ILE A 176 0.76 15.36 -15.05
N PRO A 177 0.64 16.69 -15.26
CA PRO A 177 0.14 17.21 -16.53
C PRO A 177 0.99 16.78 -17.74
N THR A 178 2.30 16.66 -17.57
CA THR A 178 3.21 16.16 -18.61
C THR A 178 2.96 14.67 -18.89
N MET A 179 2.74 13.86 -17.85
CA MET A 179 2.36 12.46 -17.97
C MET A 179 1.03 12.29 -18.71
N MET A 180 0.02 13.09 -18.35
CA MET A 180 -1.28 13.11 -19.04
C MET A 180 -1.13 13.45 -20.53
N ASN A 181 -0.37 14.49 -20.86
CA ASN A 181 -0.18 14.93 -22.25
C ASN A 181 0.65 13.97 -23.11
N SER A 182 1.50 13.14 -22.49
CA SER A 182 2.36 12.19 -23.19
C SER A 182 1.78 10.77 -23.28
N GLY A 183 0.60 10.52 -22.69
CA GLY A 183 -0.04 9.21 -22.67
C GLY A 183 0.60 8.22 -21.70
N THR A 184 1.37 8.71 -20.72
CA THR A 184 1.90 7.92 -19.58
C THR A 184 1.14 8.26 -18.30
N ASP A 185 -0.17 8.47 -18.43
CA ASP A 185 -1.09 8.95 -17.40
C ASP A 185 -1.45 7.87 -16.37
N THR A 186 -1.06 6.61 -16.61
CA THR A 186 -1.34 5.49 -15.72
C THR A 186 -0.08 5.05 -15.00
N ILE A 187 -0.19 4.83 -13.69
CA ILE A 187 0.84 4.21 -12.85
C ILE A 187 0.29 2.98 -12.15
N TYR A 188 1.19 2.04 -11.89
CA TYR A 188 0.94 0.82 -11.14
C TYR A 188 1.73 0.88 -9.85
N MET A 189 1.05 0.73 -8.71
CA MET A 189 1.60 0.84 -7.37
C MET A 189 1.72 -0.54 -6.74
N GLN A 190 2.80 -0.79 -5.99
CA GLN A 190 2.91 -2.02 -5.21
C GLN A 190 3.73 -1.78 -3.94
N ALA A 191 3.25 -2.32 -2.82
CA ALA A 191 3.98 -2.34 -1.56
C ALA A 191 4.79 -3.63 -1.42
N ALA A 192 6.00 -3.51 -0.87
CA ALA A 192 6.88 -4.64 -0.57
C ALA A 192 7.42 -4.55 0.85
N LEU A 193 7.27 -5.62 1.63
CA LEU A 193 7.84 -5.75 2.97
C LEU A 193 8.93 -6.81 2.96
N LEU A 194 10.13 -6.45 3.40
CA LEU A 194 11.26 -7.38 3.49
C LEU A 194 12.06 -7.17 4.76
N ARG A 195 12.89 -8.16 5.13
CA ARG A 195 13.82 -8.00 6.24
C ARG A 195 14.82 -6.90 5.92
N LYS A 196 15.14 -6.08 6.91
CA LYS A 196 16.14 -5.01 6.73
C LYS A 196 17.51 -5.56 6.31
N SER A 197 17.93 -6.67 6.93
CA SER A 197 19.17 -7.36 6.56
C SER A 197 19.19 -7.82 5.11
N ASP A 198 18.04 -8.24 4.57
CA ASP A 198 17.94 -8.71 3.19
C ASP A 198 17.95 -7.51 2.22
N PHE A 199 17.29 -6.40 2.57
CA PHE A 199 17.36 -5.15 1.82
C PHE A 199 18.79 -4.62 1.71
N GLU A 200 19.52 -4.54 2.83
CA GLU A 200 20.91 -4.08 2.90
C GLU A 200 21.88 -5.00 2.13
N ALA A 201 21.54 -6.29 2.01
CA ALA A 201 22.29 -7.27 1.24
C ALA A 201 21.83 -7.40 -0.21
N SER A 202 20.90 -6.56 -0.68
CA SER A 202 20.28 -6.63 -2.02
C SER A 202 19.65 -8.00 -2.34
N LYS A 203 19.07 -8.66 -1.33
CA LYS A 203 18.33 -9.92 -1.46
C LYS A 203 16.84 -9.64 -1.40
N TYR A 204 16.18 -9.73 -2.54
CA TYR A 204 14.77 -9.33 -2.69
C TYR A 204 13.82 -10.53 -2.83
N ASP A 205 14.32 -11.76 -2.85
CA ASP A 205 13.51 -12.99 -2.97
C ASP A 205 12.62 -13.24 -1.73
N GLY A 206 12.99 -12.66 -0.59
CA GLY A 206 12.23 -12.69 0.65
C GLY A 206 11.10 -11.66 0.77
N MET A 207 10.84 -10.86 -0.27
CA MET A 207 9.77 -9.84 -0.23
C MET A 207 8.39 -10.47 -0.08
N ILE A 208 7.57 -9.84 0.77
CA ILE A 208 6.12 -10.04 0.85
C ILE A 208 5.47 -8.86 0.14
N LEU A 209 4.60 -9.12 -0.82
CA LEU A 209 4.03 -8.11 -1.71
C LEU A 209 2.54 -7.90 -1.44
N SER A 210 2.07 -6.67 -1.65
CA SER A 210 0.65 -6.38 -1.88
C SER A 210 0.23 -6.79 -3.30
N GLU A 211 -1.07 -6.73 -3.55
CA GLU A 211 -1.65 -6.56 -4.88
C GLU A 211 -1.07 -5.32 -5.57
N VAL A 212 -1.32 -5.23 -6.87
CA VAL A 212 -0.91 -4.08 -7.67
C VAL A 212 -2.14 -3.20 -7.88
N ASP A 213 -2.03 -1.96 -7.43
CA ASP A 213 -3.08 -0.98 -7.61
C ASP A 213 -2.77 -0.10 -8.82
N THR A 214 -3.81 0.31 -9.54
CA THR A 214 -3.72 1.08 -10.77
C THR A 214 -4.32 2.45 -10.54
N ILE A 215 -3.51 3.48 -10.74
CA ILE A 215 -3.93 4.87 -10.64
C ILE A 215 -3.79 5.52 -12.00
N GLN A 216 -4.91 6.00 -12.55
CA GLN A 216 -4.93 6.79 -13.78
C GLN A 216 -5.12 8.27 -13.46
N PHE A 217 -4.30 9.15 -14.02
CA PHE A 217 -4.47 10.60 -13.91
C PHE A 217 -5.33 11.11 -15.07
N VAL A 218 -6.39 11.85 -14.76
CA VAL A 218 -7.31 12.37 -15.79
C VAL A 218 -7.54 13.86 -15.64
N PRO A 219 -7.69 14.62 -16.75
CA PRO A 219 -7.90 16.05 -16.68
C PRO A 219 -9.35 16.39 -16.38
N ASN A 220 -9.57 17.23 -15.37
CA ASN A 220 -10.83 17.94 -15.05
C ASN A 220 -12.07 17.11 -14.66
N GLU A 221 -12.30 15.92 -15.24
CA GLU A 221 -13.49 15.11 -15.00
C GLU A 221 -13.21 13.61 -14.98
N CYS A 222 -14.10 12.86 -14.32
CA CYS A 222 -14.04 11.40 -14.32
C CYS A 222 -14.37 10.85 -15.72
N PRO A 223 -13.70 9.76 -16.15
CA PRO A 223 -14.11 9.06 -17.37
C PRO A 223 -15.55 8.55 -17.27
N ASP A 224 -16.29 8.53 -18.39
CA ASP A 224 -17.69 8.03 -18.45
C ASP A 224 -17.90 6.62 -17.89
N THR A 225 -16.82 5.83 -17.80
CA THR A 225 -16.82 4.46 -17.28
C THR A 225 -16.63 4.36 -15.75
N MET A 226 -16.38 5.49 -15.08
CA MET A 226 -16.13 5.59 -13.65
C MET A 226 -17.12 6.56 -12.98
N VAL A 227 -17.38 6.34 -11.70
CA VAL A 227 -18.24 7.19 -10.86
C VAL A 227 -17.38 7.92 -9.85
N VAL A 228 -17.75 9.16 -9.53
CA VAL A 228 -17.08 9.93 -8.46
C VAL A 228 -17.33 9.22 -7.13
N GLU A 229 -16.26 8.91 -6.40
CA GLU A 229 -16.39 8.58 -4.99
C GLU A 229 -16.36 9.88 -4.19
N GLU A 230 -17.53 10.30 -3.71
CA GLU A 230 -17.60 11.41 -2.76
C GLU A 230 -16.91 10.97 -1.47
N GLY A 231 -15.68 11.43 -1.29
CA GLY A 231 -14.87 11.15 -0.11
C GLY A 231 -15.63 11.53 1.15
N LYS A 232 -16.20 10.54 1.85
CA LYS A 232 -16.25 10.66 3.31
C LYS A 232 -14.81 10.50 3.75
N PRO A 233 -14.21 11.47 4.46
CA PRO A 233 -12.88 11.28 4.99
C PRO A 233 -12.88 9.95 5.76
N PRO A 234 -11.76 9.17 5.73
CA PRO A 234 -11.67 8.00 6.57
C PRO A 234 -12.05 8.46 7.98
N VAL A 235 -12.99 7.74 8.61
CA VAL A 235 -13.35 8.01 9.99
C VAL A 235 -12.06 7.85 10.76
N ARG A 236 -11.38 8.97 11.03
CA ARG A 236 -10.29 9.00 11.98
C ARG A 236 -10.94 8.51 13.25
N VAL A 237 -10.52 7.35 13.74
CA VAL A 237 -10.75 6.98 15.13
C VAL A 237 -9.85 7.89 15.97
N THR A 238 -10.02 9.20 15.84
CA THR A 238 -9.58 10.18 16.80
C THR A 238 -10.61 10.13 17.92
N GLU A 239 -10.12 9.76 19.09
CA GLU A 239 -10.81 9.81 20.38
C GLU A 239 -11.78 8.66 20.65
N ILE A 240 -11.21 7.54 21.05
CA ILE A 240 -11.74 6.88 22.24
C ILE A 240 -11.43 7.80 23.44
N CYS A 241 -12.29 8.78 23.69
CA CYS A 241 -12.26 9.51 24.95
C CYS A 241 -12.74 8.57 26.05
N ALA A 242 -11.82 8.08 26.88
CA ALA A 242 -12.20 7.62 28.21
C ALA A 242 -12.61 8.84 29.02
N ASP A 243 -13.80 8.82 29.63
CA ASP A 243 -14.07 9.75 30.71
C ASP A 243 -13.05 9.52 31.85
N LYS A 244 -13.01 10.42 32.84
CA LYS A 244 -12.11 10.28 34.01
C LYS A 244 -12.37 8.99 34.82
N GLU A 245 -13.39 8.22 34.46
CA GLU A 245 -13.79 6.95 35.08
C GLU A 245 -13.51 5.72 34.20
N GLY A 246 -12.92 5.89 33.00
CA GLY A 246 -12.53 4.78 32.13
C GLY A 246 -13.68 4.14 31.34
N ARG A 247 -14.83 4.81 31.17
CA ARG A 247 -15.95 4.28 30.37
C ARG A 247 -15.85 4.73 28.92
N PHE A 248 -16.10 3.80 27.99
CA PHE A 248 -16.10 4.05 26.56
C PHE A 248 -17.53 4.28 26.06
N GLY A 249 -17.81 5.49 25.54
CA GLY A 249 -19.10 5.87 24.97
C GLY A 249 -18.93 6.95 23.90
N GLY A 250 -19.75 6.89 22.84
CA GLY A 250 -19.63 7.72 21.64
C GLY A 250 -19.77 9.22 21.92
N CYS A 251 -18.87 10.01 21.35
CA CYS A 251 -18.90 11.47 21.44
C CYS A 251 -20.07 12.01 20.61
N SER A 252 -21.04 12.63 21.29
CA SER A 252 -22.03 13.50 20.64
C SER A 252 -21.31 14.75 20.12
N SER A 253 -21.18 14.90 18.81
CA SER A 253 -20.81 16.17 18.19
C SER A 253 -21.99 17.13 18.31
N GLY A 254 -22.10 17.81 19.45
CA GLY A 254 -23.04 18.89 19.65
C GLY A 254 -22.54 20.17 18.99
N THR A 255 -23.02 20.48 17.79
CA THR A 255 -23.01 21.85 17.24
C THR A 255 -24.32 22.57 17.61
N GLY A 256 -24.21 23.74 18.22
CA GLY A 256 -25.29 24.75 18.35
C GLY A 256 -25.44 25.24 19.80
N LYS A 257 -25.24 26.52 20.14
CA LYS A 257 -25.25 27.78 19.37
C LYS A 257 -24.08 28.68 19.74
#